data_AF-A0A7V3PPV6-F1
#
_entry.id   AF-A0A7V3PPV6-F1
#
_cell.length_a   1.000
_cell.length_b   1.000
_cell.length_c   1.000
_cell.angle_alpha   90.00
_cell.angle_beta   90.00
_cell.angle_gamma   90.00
#
_symmetry.space_group_name_H-M   'P 1'
#
loop_
_entity.id
_entity.type
_entity.pdbx_description
1 polymer ?
#
loop_
_entity_poly.entity_id
_entity_poly.type
_entity_poly.pdbx_seq_one_letter_code
_entity_poly.pdbx_strand_id
1 'polypeptide(L)'
;LPVLVVVSRTPQFQDFYPRYHWARQSAVAFLVSEGGWLVYFLAWEFFFRGFLLFTMLRRYPPALAIAVQTLPFVLMHLPKPQAEAMSSVVAGVALGLMAYRGRSVLGPWLLHFSCAALLDFLVIVWQR
;
A
#
# COMPACT_ATOMS: atom_id res chain seq x y z
N LEU A 1 1.10 12.91 -0.17
CA LEU A 1 -0.23 13.50 -0.47
C LEU A 1 -0.28 14.22 -1.83
N PRO A 2 0.58 15.21 -2.15
CA PRO A 2 0.53 15.88 -3.46
C PRO A 2 0.70 14.92 -4.65
N VAL A 3 1.57 13.92 -4.52
CA VAL A 3 1.81 12.91 -5.56
C VAL A 3 0.53 12.12 -5.88
N LEU A 4 -0.25 11.72 -4.87
CA LEU A 4 -1.49 10.97 -5.07
C LEU A 4 -2.53 11.79 -5.86
N VAL A 5 -2.61 13.10 -5.60
CA VAL A 5 -3.48 14.03 -6.36
C VAL A 5 -3.07 14.11 -7.83
N VAL A 6 -1.77 14.12 -8.12
CA VAL A 6 -1.27 14.16 -9.49
C VAL A 6 -1.51 12.83 -10.21
N VAL A 7 -1.06 11.71 -9.63
CA VAL A 7 -1.14 10.40 -10.30
C VAL A 7 -2.56 9.90 -10.45
N SER A 8 -3.46 10.21 -9.49
CA SER A 8 -4.88 9.85 -9.57
C SER A 8 -5.60 10.43 -10.79
N ARG A 9 -5.07 11.49 -11.43
CA ARG A 9 -5.65 12.08 -12.65
C ARG A 9 -5.15 11.45 -13.95
N THR A 10 -4.16 10.55 -13.87
CA THR A 10 -3.59 9.93 -15.07
C THR A 10 -4.44 8.77 -15.57
N PRO A 11 -4.52 8.52 -16.88
CA PRO A 11 -5.32 7.43 -17.44
C PRO A 11 -4.98 6.07 -16.84
N GLN A 12 -3.69 5.77 -16.64
CA GLN A 12 -3.24 4.50 -16.06
C GLN A 12 -3.84 4.21 -14.67
N PHE A 13 -3.97 5.23 -13.82
CA PHE A 13 -4.56 5.07 -12.48
C PHE A 13 -6.09 5.07 -12.54
N GLN A 14 -6.68 5.87 -13.43
CA GLN A 14 -8.12 5.92 -13.65
C GLN A 14 -8.69 4.60 -14.20
N ASP A 15 -7.90 3.90 -15.02
CA ASP A 15 -8.25 2.59 -15.58
C ASP A 15 -8.06 1.47 -14.54
N PHE A 16 -7.02 1.57 -13.70
CA PHE A 16 -6.67 0.52 -12.74
C PHE A 16 -7.44 0.60 -11.41
N TYR A 17 -7.84 1.80 -10.96
CA TYR A 17 -8.43 2.04 -9.64
C TYR A 17 -9.86 2.63 -9.68
N PRO A 18 -10.69 2.43 -8.64
CA PRO A 18 -10.57 1.36 -7.65
C PRO A 18 -10.52 0.00 -8.35
N ARG A 19 -9.71 -0.93 -7.82
CA ARG A 19 -9.52 -2.26 -8.40
C ARG A 19 -10.84 -3.01 -8.59
N TYR A 20 -11.78 -2.75 -7.69
CA TYR A 20 -13.15 -3.21 -7.78
C TYR A 20 -14.03 -2.10 -8.37
N HIS A 21 -14.28 -2.14 -9.68
CA HIS A 21 -15.05 -1.08 -10.36
C HIS A 21 -16.47 -0.87 -9.79
N TRP A 22 -17.07 -1.88 -9.15
CA TRP A 22 -18.36 -1.75 -8.48
C TRP A 22 -18.34 -0.75 -7.32
N ALA A 23 -17.18 -0.44 -6.74
CA ALA A 23 -17.02 0.59 -5.71
C ALA A 23 -17.39 2.00 -6.22
N ARG A 24 -17.40 2.23 -7.54
CA ARG A 24 -17.80 3.52 -8.14
C ARG A 24 -19.31 3.77 -8.09
N GLN A 25 -20.12 2.74 -7.87
CA GLN A 25 -21.58 2.81 -8.07
C GLN A 25 -22.32 3.59 -6.97
N SER A 26 -21.82 3.60 -5.73
CA SER A 26 -22.45 4.32 -4.62
C SER A 26 -21.47 4.51 -3.46
N ALA A 27 -21.79 5.42 -2.53
CA ALA A 27 -21.01 5.61 -1.31
C ALA A 27 -20.97 4.34 -0.44
N VAL A 28 -22.06 3.57 -0.40
CA VAL A 28 -22.11 2.30 0.35
C VAL A 28 -21.18 1.27 -0.29
N ALA A 29 -21.22 1.14 -1.63
CA ALA A 29 -20.32 0.25 -2.35
C ALA A 29 -18.84 0.61 -2.11
N PHE A 30 -18.51 1.90 -2.15
CA PHE A 30 -17.18 2.38 -1.80
C PHE A 30 -16.77 1.98 -0.37
N LEU A 31 -17.61 2.26 0.64
CA LEU A 31 -17.29 1.92 2.04
C LEU A 31 -17.13 0.42 2.28
N VAL A 32 -17.92 -0.42 1.60
CA VAL A 32 -17.76 -1.89 1.68
C VAL A 32 -16.44 -2.34 1.06
N SER A 33 -16.06 -1.77 -0.09
CA SER A 33 -14.76 -2.03 -0.72
C SER A 33 -13.61 -1.63 0.21
N GLU A 34 -13.65 -0.42 0.78
CA GLU A 34 -12.63 0.08 1.69
C GLU A 34 -12.54 -0.72 2.99
N GLY A 35 -13.67 -1.22 3.52
CA GLY A 35 -13.67 -2.13 4.66
C GLY A 35 -12.94 -3.45 4.36
N GLY A 36 -13.12 -3.99 3.15
CA GLY A 36 -12.37 -5.15 2.67
C GLY A 36 -10.87 -4.86 2.54
N TRP A 37 -10.51 -3.71 1.93
CA TRP A 37 -9.12 -3.28 1.81
C TRP A 37 -8.45 -3.04 3.16
N LEU A 38 -9.15 -2.48 4.14
CA LEU A 38 -8.65 -2.27 5.50
C LEU A 38 -8.16 -3.58 6.12
N VAL A 39 -8.97 -4.63 6.05
CA VAL A 39 -8.62 -5.97 6.56
C VAL A 39 -7.50 -6.60 5.72
N TYR A 40 -7.58 -6.48 4.40
CA TYR A 40 -6.53 -6.97 3.50
C TYR A 40 -5.16 -6.35 3.83
N PHE A 41 -5.10 -5.02 3.98
CA PHE A 41 -3.85 -4.33 4.29
C PHE A 41 -3.31 -4.70 5.67
N LEU A 42 -4.18 -5.07 6.62
CA LEU A 42 -3.72 -5.60 7.90
C LEU A 42 -2.96 -6.91 7.70
N ALA A 43 -3.54 -7.85 6.95
CA ALA A 43 -2.87 -9.12 6.63
C ALA A 43 -1.59 -8.90 5.82
N TRP A 44 -1.62 -7.98 4.85
CA TRP A 44 -0.48 -7.59 4.03
C TRP A 44 0.68 -7.05 4.87
N GLU A 45 0.43 -6.04 5.70
CA GLU A 45 1.45 -5.44 6.55
C GLU A 45 1.88 -6.40 7.66
N PHE A 46 0.97 -7.22 8.20
CA PHE A 46 1.34 -8.28 9.12
C PHE A 46 2.32 -9.26 8.49
N PHE A 47 2.10 -9.70 7.24
CA PHE A 47 3.03 -10.60 6.56
C PHE A 47 4.41 -9.94 6.33
N PHE A 48 4.47 -8.77 5.70
CA PHE A 48 5.74 -8.15 5.34
C PHE A 48 6.46 -7.54 6.55
N ARG A 49 5.77 -6.73 7.35
CA ARG A 49 6.36 -5.92 8.43
C ARG A 49 6.26 -6.61 9.78
N GLY A 50 5.35 -7.55 9.97
CA GLY A 50 5.24 -8.40 11.15
C GLY A 50 6.09 -9.67 11.02
N PHE A 51 5.63 -10.62 10.23
CA PHE A 51 6.24 -11.94 10.14
C PHE A 51 7.62 -11.89 9.47
N LEU A 52 7.71 -11.42 8.22
CA LEU A 52 8.96 -11.50 7.44
C LEU A 52 10.06 -10.61 8.04
N LEU A 53 9.77 -9.32 8.25
CA LEU A 53 10.75 -8.37 8.80
C LEU A 53 11.26 -8.81 10.18
N PHE A 54 10.38 -9.07 11.16
CA PHE A 54 10.85 -9.41 12.51
C PHE A 54 11.46 -10.80 12.60
N THR A 55 11.11 -11.74 11.72
CA THR A 55 11.85 -13.01 11.60
C THR A 55 13.27 -12.78 11.10
N MET A 56 13.46 -11.93 10.08
CA MET A 56 14.79 -11.60 9.56
C MET A 56 15.65 -10.85 10.58
N LEU A 57 15.05 -9.94 11.36
CA LEU A 57 15.72 -9.19 12.42
C LEU A 57 16.31 -10.08 13.54
N ARG A 58 15.91 -11.34 13.66
CA ARG A 58 16.51 -12.29 14.61
C ARG A 58 17.89 -12.78 14.17
N ARG A 59 18.23 -12.67 12.89
CA ARG A 59 19.45 -13.24 12.30
C ARG A 59 20.33 -12.22 11.57
N TYR A 60 19.75 -11.10 11.15
CA TYR A 60 20.42 -10.15 10.27
C TYR A 60 20.33 -8.72 10.79
N PRO A 61 21.29 -7.84 10.42
CA PRO A 61 21.21 -6.42 10.77
C PRO A 61 19.99 -5.76 10.12
N PRO A 62 19.45 -4.66 10.71
CA PRO A 62 18.22 -4.03 10.25
C PRO A 62 18.20 -3.65 8.78
N ALA A 63 19.32 -3.14 8.24
CA ALA A 63 19.42 -2.78 6.83
C ALA A 63 19.17 -3.97 5.89
N LEU A 64 19.76 -5.14 6.20
CA LEU A 64 19.57 -6.35 5.40
C LEU A 64 18.15 -6.92 5.58
N ALA A 65 17.63 -6.93 6.81
CA ALA A 65 16.27 -7.41 7.08
C ALA A 65 15.22 -6.58 6.31
N ILE A 66 15.36 -5.25 6.28
CA ILE A 66 14.48 -4.33 5.53
C ILE A 66 14.64 -4.55 4.01
N ALA A 67 15.86 -4.72 3.51
CA ALA A 67 16.08 -5.00 2.09
C ALA A 67 15.40 -6.31 1.66
N VAL A 68 15.59 -7.39 2.44
CA VAL A 68 14.99 -8.71 2.18
C VAL A 68 13.47 -8.66 2.24
N GLN A 69 12.87 -7.94 3.20
CA GLN A 69 11.41 -7.75 3.24
C GLN A 69 10.89 -6.90 2.08
N THR A 70 11.68 -5.92 1.61
CA THR A 70 11.26 -4.98 0.56
C THR A 70 11.20 -5.66 -0.80
N LEU A 71 12.10 -6.59 -1.11
CA LEU A 71 12.15 -7.30 -2.38
C LEU A 71 10.80 -7.95 -2.77
N PRO A 72 10.23 -8.88 -2.00
CA PRO A 72 8.95 -9.50 -2.34
C PRO A 72 7.80 -8.49 -2.31
N PHE A 73 7.86 -7.44 -1.47
CA PHE A 73 6.86 -6.37 -1.47
C PHE A 73 6.83 -5.64 -2.82
N VAL A 74 8.00 -5.28 -3.36
CA VAL A 74 8.14 -4.61 -4.67
C VAL A 74 7.70 -5.53 -5.81
N LEU A 75 8.08 -6.81 -5.77
CA LEU A 75 7.67 -7.78 -6.80
C LEU A 75 6.16 -7.87 -6.92
N MET A 76 5.44 -7.81 -5.80
CA MET A 76 3.97 -7.82 -5.81
C MET A 76 3.32 -6.51 -6.27
N HIS A 77 4.10 -5.44 -6.47
CA HIS A 77 3.65 -4.18 -7.06
C HIS A 77 3.91 -4.09 -8.57
N LEU A 78 4.67 -5.03 -9.17
CA LEU A 78 5.00 -4.99 -10.60
C LEU A 78 3.78 -4.90 -11.55
N PRO A 79 2.62 -5.53 -11.26
CA PRO A 79 1.45 -5.43 -12.15
C PRO A 79 0.71 -4.09 -12.07
N LYS A 80 1.07 -3.20 -11.13
CA LYS A 80 0.38 -1.93 -10.88
C LYS A 80 0.86 -0.83 -11.84
N PRO A 81 0.16 0.33 -11.93
CA PRO A 81 0.63 1.46 -12.72
C PRO A 81 2.10 1.81 -12.44
N GLN A 82 2.83 2.18 -13.50
CA GLN A 82 4.30 2.25 -13.45
C GLN A 82 4.81 3.16 -12.32
N ALA A 83 4.18 4.31 -12.11
CA ALA A 83 4.56 5.22 -11.03
C ALA A 83 4.43 4.57 -9.64
N GLU A 84 3.36 3.79 -9.42
CA GLU A 84 3.17 3.06 -8.16
C GLU A 84 4.21 1.94 -8.02
N ALA A 85 4.41 1.13 -9.07
CA ALA A 85 5.39 0.06 -9.08
C ALA A 85 6.80 0.56 -8.75
N MET A 86 7.23 1.67 -9.36
CA MET A 86 8.55 2.26 -9.08
C MET A 86 8.62 2.86 -7.66
N SER A 87 7.55 3.55 -7.22
CA SER A 87 7.50 4.13 -5.88
C SER A 87 7.42 3.07 -4.76
N SER A 88 7.04 1.84 -5.08
CA SER A 88 6.94 0.73 -4.12
C SER A 88 8.28 0.37 -3.49
N VAL A 89 9.42 0.65 -4.14
CA VAL A 89 10.75 0.49 -3.52
C VAL A 89 10.89 1.43 -2.32
N VAL A 90 10.57 2.70 -2.53
CA VAL A 90 10.63 3.74 -1.48
C VAL A 90 9.62 3.43 -0.38
N ALA A 91 8.38 3.07 -0.73
CA ALA A 91 7.35 2.68 0.23
C ALA A 91 7.75 1.42 1.02
N GLY A 92 8.35 0.43 0.35
CA GLY A 92 8.86 -0.80 0.93
C GLY A 92 9.83 -0.54 2.07
N VAL A 93 10.85 0.28 1.80
CA VAL A 93 11.88 0.69 2.77
C VAL A 93 11.28 1.57 3.87
N ALA A 94 10.47 2.57 3.52
CA ALA A 94 9.90 3.52 4.49
C ALA A 94 8.99 2.83 5.51
N LEU A 95 8.09 1.96 5.04
CA LEU A 95 7.20 1.16 5.91
C LEU A 95 7.99 0.13 6.72
N GLY A 96 9.04 -0.47 6.15
CA GLY A 96 9.96 -1.36 6.87
C GLY A 96 10.69 -0.64 8.01
N LEU A 97 11.20 0.56 7.75
CA LEU A 97 11.86 1.40 8.75
C LEU A 97 10.87 1.84 9.85
N MET A 98 9.65 2.22 9.46
CA MET A 98 8.58 2.57 10.41
C MET A 98 8.25 1.40 11.34
N ALA A 99 8.09 0.19 10.77
CA ALA A 99 7.83 -1.02 11.54
C ALA A 99 8.99 -1.34 12.49
N TYR A 100 10.24 -1.27 11.99
CA TYR A 100 11.44 -1.55 12.78
C TYR A 100 11.57 -0.60 13.98
N ARG A 101 11.46 0.72 13.76
CA ARG A 101 11.59 1.72 14.83
C ARG A 101 10.40 1.71 15.78
N GLY A 102 9.19 1.54 15.25
CA GLY A 102 7.95 1.51 16.04
C GLY A 102 7.65 0.17 16.71
N ARG A 103 8.41 -0.89 16.38
CA ARG A 103 8.21 -2.26 16.86
C ARG A 103 6.75 -2.74 16.69
N SER A 104 6.08 -2.27 15.64
CA SER A 104 4.64 -2.46 15.44
C SER A 104 4.27 -2.38 13.97
N VAL A 105 3.28 -3.17 13.56
CA VAL A 105 2.71 -3.14 12.20
C VAL A 105 1.60 -2.11 12.05
N LEU A 106 1.08 -1.54 13.15
CA LEU A 106 -0.08 -0.65 13.13
C LEU A 106 0.18 0.63 12.34
N GLY A 107 1.35 1.24 12.51
CA GLY A 107 1.75 2.43 11.76
C GLY A 107 1.81 2.18 10.26
N PRO A 108 2.60 1.18 9.80
CA PRO A 108 2.63 0.80 8.39
C PRO A 108 1.26 0.45 7.81
N TRP A 109 0.44 -0.29 8.56
CA TRP A 109 -0.92 -0.66 8.18
C TRP A 109 -1.81 0.55 7.94
N LEU A 110 -1.93 1.43 8.93
CA LEU A 110 -2.75 2.63 8.81
C LEU A 110 -2.27 3.53 7.67
N LEU A 111 -0.96 3.71 7.52
CA LEU A 111 -0.40 4.55 6.46
C LEU A 111 -0.65 3.95 5.07
N HIS A 112 -0.41 2.65 4.88
CA HIS A 112 -0.59 2.00 3.60
C HIS A 112 -2.07 1.99 3.19
N PHE A 113 -2.96 1.60 4.11
CA PHE A 113 -4.41 1.67 3.89
C PHE A 113 -4.86 3.10 3.57
N SER A 114 -4.44 4.10 4.35
CA SER A 114 -4.86 5.50 4.12
C SER A 114 -4.43 6.02 2.75
N CYS A 115 -3.24 5.66 2.28
CA CYS A 115 -2.78 6.01 0.93
C CYS A 115 -3.63 5.33 -0.16
N ALA A 116 -3.96 4.05 0.02
CA ALA A 116 -4.80 3.31 -0.93
C ALA A 116 -6.24 3.85 -0.97
N ALA A 117 -6.86 4.03 0.19
CA ALA A 117 -8.22 4.57 0.31
C ALA A 117 -8.33 5.98 -0.25
N LEU A 118 -7.32 6.83 0.00
CA LEU A 118 -7.27 8.17 -0.58
C LEU A 118 -7.13 8.13 -2.10
N LEU A 119 -6.32 7.21 -2.64
CA LEU A 119 -6.17 7.05 -4.09
C LEU A 119 -7.50 6.66 -4.74
N ASP A 120 -8.19 5.65 -4.21
CA ASP A 120 -9.48 5.18 -4.72
C ASP A 120 -10.53 6.30 -4.66
N PHE A 121 -10.57 7.04 -3.55
CA PHE A 121 -11.44 8.22 -3.41
C PHE A 121 -11.14 9.30 -4.47
N LEU A 122 -9.87 9.68 -4.62
CA LEU A 122 -9.47 10.71 -5.58
C LEU A 122 -9.81 10.30 -7.01
N VAL A 123 -9.54 9.04 -7.38
CA VAL A 123 -9.86 8.50 -8.70
C VAL A 123 -11.36 8.62 -8.99
N ILE A 124 -12.23 8.23 -8.05
CA ILE A 124 -13.68 8.36 -8.19
C ILE A 124 -14.11 9.83 -8.33
N VAL A 125 -13.50 10.74 -7.57
CA VAL A 125 -13.85 12.17 -7.61
C VAL A 125 -13.50 12.82 -8.95
N TRP A 126 -12.37 12.46 -9.56
CA TRP A 126 -11.95 13.04 -10.85
C TRP A 126 -12.65 12.45 -12.07
N GLN A 127 -13.27 11.28 -11.93
CA GLN A 127 -14.00 10.61 -13.03
C GLN A 127 -15.44 11.10 -13.20
N ARG A 128 -15.94 11.91 -12.26
CA ARG A 128 -17.22 12.60 -12.38
C ARG A 128 -17.07 13.87 -13.21
#